data_AF-A0A919SFP1-F1
#
_entry.id   AF-A0A919SFP1-F1
#
_cell.length_a   1.000
_cell.length_b   1.000
_cell.length_c   1.000
_cell.angle_alpha   90.00
_cell.angle_beta   90.00
_cell.angle_gamma   90.00
#
_symmetry.space_group_name_H-M   'P 1'
#
loop_
_entity.id
_entity.type
_entity.pdbx_description
1 polymer ?
#
loop_
_entity_poly.entity_id
_entity_poly.type
_entity_poly.pdbx_seq_one_letter_code
_entity_poly.pdbx_strand_id
1 'polypeptide(L)'
;MRFNYCPDTTPAGWLVGSRTADQQLITFGPAGFEAYARLRYLPDPTAPGQEEADAGLSDDHPSDIAQARRALHRLASFTATAQECYFCVWEGYSDILLPADALHGPLVELEHRRYVLFRGALRDVDHWETDFGGGQPVAPPAFVWPADRRWCFAGDVDPHWAGIGAERAAVDILVGDPQLDVVPADPEGSQPLYY
;
A
#
# COMPACT_ATOMS: atom_id res chain seq x y z
N MET A 1 3.46 5.20 19.78
CA MET A 1 3.30 4.30 18.64
C MET A 1 2.00 3.53 18.80
N ARG A 2 1.04 3.74 17.90
CA ARG A 2 -0.28 3.07 17.91
C ARG A 2 -0.24 1.70 17.25
N PHE A 3 0.66 1.56 16.28
CA PHE A 3 0.98 0.31 15.61
C PHE A 3 1.77 -0.60 16.53
N ASN A 4 1.32 -1.84 16.68
CA ASN A 4 1.99 -2.86 17.49
C ASN A 4 2.80 -3.76 16.56
N TYR A 5 4.11 -3.88 16.81
CA TYR A 5 4.94 -4.84 16.09
C TYR A 5 4.41 -6.28 16.31
N CYS A 6 4.33 -7.04 15.23
CA CYS A 6 3.89 -8.43 15.23
C CYS A 6 5.10 -9.37 15.12
N PRO A 7 5.57 -9.99 16.22
CA PRO A 7 6.61 -11.02 16.13
C PRO A 7 6.09 -12.34 15.53
N ASP A 8 4.77 -12.53 15.51
CA ASP A 8 4.10 -13.61 14.78
C ASP A 8 3.65 -13.11 13.41
N THR A 9 4.28 -13.61 12.35
CA THR A 9 4.00 -13.24 10.96
C THR A 9 2.91 -14.08 10.30
N THR A 10 2.29 -15.02 11.02
CA THR A 10 1.21 -15.86 10.47
C THR A 10 0.02 -15.08 9.88
N PRO A 11 -0.34 -13.85 10.33
CA PRO A 11 -1.38 -13.08 9.67
C PRO A 11 -1.07 -12.72 8.21
N ALA A 12 0.21 -12.66 7.84
CA ALA A 12 0.69 -12.46 6.47
C ALA A 12 0.87 -13.78 5.69
N GLY A 13 0.57 -14.93 6.28
CA GLY A 13 0.78 -16.24 5.66
C GLY A 13 0.01 -16.45 4.35
N TRP A 14 -1.07 -15.70 4.12
CA TRP A 14 -1.81 -15.70 2.86
C TRP A 14 -1.11 -14.92 1.73
N LEU A 15 -0.25 -13.94 2.07
CA LEU A 15 0.66 -13.29 1.13
C LEU A 15 1.81 -14.26 0.80
N VAL A 16 2.50 -14.74 1.84
CA VAL A 16 3.70 -15.59 1.71
C VAL A 16 3.38 -16.92 1.03
N GLY A 17 2.22 -17.52 1.32
CA GLY A 17 1.77 -18.76 0.71
C GLY A 17 1.01 -18.59 -0.61
N SER A 18 0.93 -17.37 -1.15
CA SER A 18 0.23 -17.09 -2.40
C SER A 18 0.90 -17.78 -3.58
N ARG A 19 0.11 -18.18 -4.58
CA ARG A 19 0.60 -18.69 -5.88
C ARG A 19 0.57 -17.63 -6.99
N THR A 20 0.32 -16.38 -6.61
CA THR A 20 0.30 -15.25 -7.53
C THR A 20 1.73 -14.99 -8.01
N ALA A 21 1.90 -14.56 -9.26
CA ALA A 21 3.22 -14.19 -9.77
C ALA A 21 3.85 -13.09 -8.91
N ASP A 22 5.16 -13.18 -8.65
CA ASP A 22 5.86 -12.32 -7.68
C ASP A 22 5.66 -10.83 -7.97
N GLN A 23 5.76 -10.42 -9.24
CA GLN A 23 5.55 -9.04 -9.64
C GLN A 23 4.15 -8.53 -9.30
N GLN A 24 3.11 -9.31 -9.58
CA GLN A 24 1.75 -8.96 -9.21
C GLN A 24 1.57 -8.96 -7.69
N LEU A 25 2.17 -9.94 -7.00
CA LEU A 25 2.05 -10.08 -5.55
C LEU A 25 2.59 -8.84 -4.82
N ILE A 26 3.73 -8.28 -5.26
CA ILE A 26 4.30 -7.08 -4.64
C ILE A 26 3.57 -5.79 -5.06
N THR A 27 3.03 -5.71 -6.28
CA THR A 27 2.42 -4.47 -6.80
C THR A 27 0.91 -4.36 -6.59
N PHE A 28 0.18 -5.48 -6.52
CA PHE A 28 -1.28 -5.53 -6.37
C PHE A 28 -1.77 -6.44 -5.24
N GLY A 29 -0.87 -7.20 -4.60
CA GLY A 29 -1.24 -8.26 -3.67
C GLY A 29 -1.74 -9.53 -4.38
N PRO A 30 -2.30 -10.49 -3.62
CA PRO A 30 -2.72 -11.77 -4.18
C PRO A 30 -3.84 -11.66 -5.22
N ALA A 31 -3.85 -12.61 -6.16
CA ALA A 31 -4.97 -12.89 -7.05
C ALA A 31 -6.24 -13.29 -6.26
N GLY A 32 -7.41 -13.12 -6.88
CA GLY A 32 -8.69 -13.62 -6.37
C GLY A 32 -9.65 -12.54 -5.85
N PHE A 33 -9.28 -11.26 -5.92
CA PHE A 33 -10.23 -10.17 -5.73
C PHE A 33 -11.11 -9.99 -6.98
N GLU A 34 -12.32 -9.46 -6.82
CA GLU A 34 -13.25 -9.22 -7.94
C GLU A 34 -12.77 -8.09 -8.86
N ALA A 35 -11.96 -7.17 -8.32
CA ALA A 35 -11.51 -5.97 -8.99
C ALA A 35 -10.14 -5.52 -8.50
N TYR A 36 -9.40 -4.88 -9.40
CA TYR A 36 -8.12 -4.24 -9.13
C TYR A 36 -8.10 -2.81 -9.65
N ALA A 37 -7.33 -1.96 -8.99
CA ALA A 37 -7.10 -0.57 -9.36
C ALA A 37 -5.71 -0.12 -8.97
N ARG A 38 -5.25 0.99 -9.57
CA ARG A 38 -4.04 1.71 -9.16
C ARG A 38 -4.44 3.05 -8.57
N LEU A 39 -4.00 3.32 -7.35
CA LEU A 39 -3.92 4.67 -6.79
C LEU A 39 -2.63 5.31 -7.30
N ARG A 40 -2.78 6.28 -8.18
CA ARG A 40 -1.67 6.95 -8.86
C ARG A 40 -1.17 8.11 -8.01
N TYR A 41 0.01 7.99 -7.42
CA TYR A 41 0.65 9.11 -6.72
C TYR A 41 1.08 10.16 -7.73
N LEU A 42 1.71 9.71 -8.81
CA LEU A 42 1.93 10.50 -10.03
C LEU A 42 0.95 10.06 -11.14
N PRO A 43 0.59 10.93 -12.09
CA PRO A 43 -0.12 10.49 -13.28
C PRO A 43 0.72 9.46 -14.07
N ASP A 44 0.08 8.73 -15.00
CA ASP A 44 0.84 7.83 -15.87
C ASP A 44 1.76 8.61 -16.84
N PRO A 45 2.95 8.08 -17.17
CA PRO A 45 3.81 8.70 -18.16
C PRO A 45 3.10 8.80 -19.51
N THR A 46 3.29 9.93 -20.17
CA THR A 46 2.60 10.27 -21.43
C THR A 46 3.48 10.05 -22.66
N ALA A 47 4.77 9.82 -22.45
CA ALA A 47 5.75 9.56 -23.50
C ALA A 47 6.75 8.47 -23.05
N PRO A 48 7.30 7.67 -24.00
CA PRO A 48 8.33 6.70 -23.68
C PRO A 48 9.59 7.36 -23.10
N GLY A 49 10.13 6.81 -22.02
CA GLY A 49 11.36 7.29 -21.39
C GLY A 49 11.19 8.56 -20.54
N GLN A 50 9.96 8.95 -20.22
CA GLN A 50 9.70 10.03 -19.28
C GLN A 50 10.23 9.66 -17.88
N GLU A 51 10.89 10.59 -17.20
CA GLU A 51 11.34 10.45 -15.81
C GLU A 51 10.25 10.96 -14.84
N GLU A 52 10.21 10.45 -13.61
CA GLU A 52 9.21 10.90 -12.61
C GLU A 52 9.30 12.41 -12.32
N ALA A 53 10.51 12.97 -12.38
CA ALA A 53 10.76 14.40 -12.20
C ALA A 53 10.03 15.28 -13.23
N ASP A 54 9.64 14.70 -14.38
CA ASP A 54 8.92 15.39 -15.46
C ASP A 54 7.40 15.35 -15.31
N ALA A 55 6.86 14.74 -14.25
CA ALA A 55 5.40 14.58 -14.07
C ALA A 55 4.65 15.92 -13.94
N GLY A 56 5.34 17.03 -13.68
CA GLY A 56 4.77 18.38 -13.73
C GLY A 56 3.67 18.61 -12.69
N LEU A 57 3.90 18.19 -11.45
CA LEU A 57 2.95 18.33 -10.35
C LEU A 57 2.81 19.78 -9.89
N SER A 58 1.64 20.13 -9.37
CA SER A 58 1.40 21.41 -8.71
C SER A 58 2.00 21.45 -7.30
N ASP A 59 2.29 22.65 -6.79
CA ASP A 59 2.83 22.85 -5.44
C ASP A 59 1.88 22.34 -4.33
N ASP A 60 0.59 22.19 -4.62
CA ASP A 60 -0.43 21.67 -3.70
C ASP A 60 -0.69 20.15 -3.88
N HIS A 61 0.12 19.46 -4.68
CA HIS A 61 0.00 18.02 -4.87
C HIS A 61 0.18 17.27 -3.53
N PRO A 62 -0.77 16.40 -3.14
CA PRO A 62 -0.70 15.69 -1.88
C PRO A 62 0.42 14.65 -1.87
N SER A 63 1.10 14.49 -0.73
CA SER A 63 2.08 13.42 -0.55
C SER A 63 1.46 12.02 -0.73
N ASP A 64 2.29 11.04 -1.09
CA ASP A 64 1.88 9.65 -1.31
C ASP A 64 1.13 9.08 -0.11
N ILE A 65 1.64 9.31 1.11
CA ILE A 65 0.97 8.88 2.33
C ILE A 65 -0.39 9.58 2.53
N ALA A 66 -0.54 10.85 2.14
CA ALA A 66 -1.83 11.54 2.22
C ALA A 66 -2.85 10.95 1.24
N GLN A 67 -2.41 10.59 0.03
CA GLN A 67 -3.24 9.90 -0.96
C GLN A 67 -3.60 8.48 -0.49
N ALA A 68 -2.62 7.71 -0.03
CA ALA A 68 -2.80 6.36 0.50
C ALA A 68 -3.76 6.34 1.69
N ARG A 69 -3.58 7.25 2.66
CA ARG A 69 -4.48 7.43 3.82
C ARG A 69 -5.92 7.61 3.38
N ARG A 70 -6.16 8.47 2.39
CA ARG A 70 -7.51 8.75 1.88
C ARG A 70 -8.13 7.50 1.26
N ALA A 71 -7.39 6.76 0.44
CA ALA A 71 -7.86 5.50 -0.15
C ALA A 71 -8.17 4.46 0.94
N LEU A 72 -7.30 4.30 1.93
CA LEU A 72 -7.51 3.39 3.07
C LEU A 72 -8.78 3.75 3.86
N HIS A 73 -9.07 5.04 4.09
CA HIS A 73 -10.32 5.46 4.72
C HIS A 73 -11.58 5.09 3.90
N ARG A 74 -11.52 5.08 2.57
CA ARG A 74 -12.63 4.58 1.75
C ARG A 74 -12.79 3.07 1.89
N LEU A 75 -11.68 2.33 1.87
CA LEU A 75 -11.65 0.87 2.06
C LEU A 75 -12.15 0.43 3.45
N ALA A 76 -12.06 1.30 4.46
CA ALA A 76 -12.58 1.05 5.81
C ALA A 76 -14.03 0.58 5.86
N SER A 77 -14.86 1.07 4.93
CA SER A 77 -16.31 0.76 4.89
C SER A 77 -16.62 -0.60 4.27
N PHE A 78 -15.63 -1.28 3.69
CA PHE A 78 -15.76 -2.55 2.96
C PHE A 78 -15.22 -3.77 3.74
N THR A 79 -15.04 -3.62 5.05
CA THR A 79 -14.59 -4.67 5.95
C THR A 79 -15.34 -4.59 7.28
N ALA A 80 -15.62 -5.74 7.90
CA ALA A 80 -16.17 -5.79 9.25
C ALA A 80 -15.07 -5.64 10.33
N THR A 81 -13.80 -5.76 9.93
CA THR A 81 -12.64 -5.81 10.83
C THR A 81 -11.73 -4.60 10.69
N ALA A 82 -12.28 -3.40 10.41
CA ALA A 82 -11.48 -2.16 10.29
C ALA A 82 -10.72 -1.76 11.58
N GLN A 83 -11.03 -2.37 12.73
CA GLN A 83 -10.28 -2.19 13.98
C GLN A 83 -9.10 -3.16 14.13
N GLU A 84 -8.96 -4.10 13.19
CA GLU A 84 -7.93 -5.12 13.17
C GLU A 84 -7.37 -5.24 11.75
N CYS A 85 -6.43 -4.36 11.43
CA CYS A 85 -5.69 -4.35 10.18
C CYS A 85 -4.21 -4.67 10.44
N TYR A 86 -3.57 -5.11 9.38
CA TYR A 86 -2.15 -5.40 9.33
C TYR A 86 -1.47 -4.48 8.34
N PHE A 87 -0.25 -4.07 8.67
CA PHE A 87 0.52 -3.09 7.93
C PHE A 87 1.93 -3.65 7.75
N CYS A 88 2.36 -3.82 6.50
CA CYS A 88 3.75 -4.12 6.21
C CYS A 88 4.50 -2.81 5.96
N VAL A 89 5.68 -2.67 6.56
CA VAL A 89 6.63 -1.60 6.27
C VAL A 89 7.86 -2.25 5.68
N TRP A 90 8.31 -1.79 4.51
CA TRP A 90 9.54 -2.30 3.91
C TRP A 90 10.74 -1.88 4.75
N GLU A 91 11.60 -2.83 5.11
CA GLU A 91 12.79 -2.53 5.93
C GLU A 91 13.80 -1.61 5.23
N GLY A 92 13.67 -1.44 3.90
CA GLY A 92 14.56 -0.62 3.07
C GLY A 92 14.16 0.85 2.99
N TYR A 93 13.01 1.25 3.53
CA TYR A 93 12.63 2.66 3.57
C TYR A 93 13.61 3.46 4.44
N SER A 94 14.24 4.47 3.87
CA SER A 94 15.25 5.30 4.53
C SER A 94 14.66 6.45 5.35
N ASP A 95 13.40 6.80 5.06
CA ASP A 95 12.63 7.87 5.69
C ASP A 95 11.74 7.37 6.85
N ILE A 96 11.61 6.05 7.02
CA ILE A 96 10.84 5.43 8.09
C ILE A 96 11.70 5.09 9.32
N LEU A 97 11.24 5.51 10.49
CA LEU A 97 11.83 5.21 11.80
C LEU A 97 11.28 3.89 12.35
N LEU A 98 11.89 2.77 11.98
CA LEU A 98 11.55 1.46 12.53
C LEU A 98 12.19 1.22 13.91
N PRO A 99 11.44 0.68 14.89
CA PRO A 99 12.00 0.22 16.15
C PRO A 99 13.09 -0.85 15.94
N ALA A 100 14.18 -0.77 16.71
CA ALA A 100 15.32 -1.68 16.54
C ALA A 100 14.97 -3.15 16.79
N ASP A 101 14.06 -3.44 17.73
CA ASP A 101 13.55 -4.78 17.99
C ASP A 101 12.76 -5.35 16.81
N ALA A 102 12.04 -4.49 16.07
CA ALA A 102 11.29 -4.88 14.89
C ALA A 102 12.21 -5.21 13.69
N LEU A 103 13.34 -4.52 13.55
CA LEU A 103 14.35 -4.78 12.51
C LEU A 103 15.13 -6.09 12.73
N HIS A 104 15.27 -6.55 13.97
CA HIS A 104 15.98 -7.79 14.30
C HIS A 104 15.04 -8.98 14.54
N GLY A 105 13.72 -8.76 14.50
CA GLY A 105 12.72 -9.79 14.70
C GLY A 105 12.29 -10.50 13.41
N PRO A 106 11.29 -11.39 13.48
CA PRO A 106 10.71 -12.03 12.30
C PRO A 106 10.15 -11.01 11.30
N LEU A 107 10.42 -11.26 10.01
CA LEU A 107 9.98 -10.45 8.87
C LEU A 107 9.03 -11.26 7.97
N VAL A 108 8.16 -10.54 7.26
CA VAL A 108 7.39 -11.10 6.15
C VAL A 108 8.28 -11.04 4.90
N GLU A 109 8.61 -12.19 4.32
CA GLU A 109 9.49 -12.29 3.16
C GLU A 109 8.68 -12.64 1.92
N LEU A 110 8.78 -11.77 0.90
CA LEU A 110 8.34 -12.01 -0.48
C LEU A 110 9.58 -11.93 -1.39
N GLU A 111 9.44 -12.29 -2.66
CA GLU A 111 10.57 -12.23 -3.61
C GLU A 111 11.20 -10.82 -3.62
N HIS A 112 12.48 -10.76 -3.27
CA HIS A 112 13.28 -9.53 -3.14
C HIS A 112 12.77 -8.46 -2.15
N ARG A 113 11.81 -8.79 -1.29
CA ARG A 113 11.22 -7.83 -0.35
C ARG A 113 11.05 -8.44 1.04
N ARG A 114 11.47 -7.69 2.05
CA ARG A 114 11.29 -8.06 3.46
C ARG A 114 10.57 -6.94 4.18
N TYR A 115 9.56 -7.30 4.97
CA TYR A 115 8.70 -6.33 5.63
C TYR A 115 8.61 -6.59 7.13
N VAL A 116 8.67 -5.51 7.89
CA VAL A 116 8.25 -5.51 9.29
C VAL A 116 6.72 -5.49 9.32
N LEU A 117 6.12 -6.43 10.06
CA LEU A 117 4.67 -6.51 10.21
C LEU A 117 4.20 -5.77 11.46
N PHE A 118 3.21 -4.92 11.29
CA PHE A 118 2.50 -4.25 12.37
C PHE A 118 1.01 -4.59 12.36
N ARG A 119 0.37 -4.46 13.51
CA ARG A 119 -1.09 -4.55 13.69
C ARG A 119 -1.61 -3.26 14.33
N GLY A 120 -2.75 -2.79 13.84
CA GLY A 120 -3.44 -1.60 14.35
C GLY A 120 -4.87 -1.50 13.83
N ALA A 121 -5.61 -0.50 14.28
CA ALA A 121 -6.86 -0.13 13.65
C ALA A 121 -6.56 0.64 12.37
N LEU A 122 -7.45 0.57 11.37
CA LEU A 122 -7.24 1.29 10.12
C LEU A 122 -7.07 2.78 10.32
N ARG A 123 -7.87 3.38 11.23
CA ARG A 123 -7.78 4.79 11.63
C ARG A 123 -6.41 5.21 12.19
N ASP A 124 -5.56 4.27 12.62
CA ASP A 124 -4.24 4.62 13.16
C ASP A 124 -3.31 5.19 12.06
N VAL A 125 -3.64 4.99 10.77
CA VAL A 125 -2.95 5.62 9.63
C VAL A 125 -3.01 7.16 9.64
N ASP A 126 -3.94 7.75 10.41
CA ASP A 126 -3.98 9.20 10.64
C ASP A 126 -2.78 9.72 11.43
N HIS A 127 -2.04 8.82 12.07
CA HIS A 127 -0.85 9.12 12.86
C HIS A 127 0.43 8.57 12.25
N TRP A 128 0.41 8.13 10.97
CA TRP A 128 1.54 7.49 10.30
C TRP A 128 2.83 8.30 10.39
N GLU A 129 2.80 9.58 9.99
CA GLU A 129 3.95 10.49 10.05
C GLU A 129 4.45 10.69 11.47
N THR A 130 3.55 10.73 12.46
CA THR A 130 3.94 10.89 13.86
C THR A 130 4.65 9.65 14.40
N ASP A 131 4.12 8.47 14.08
CA ASP A 131 4.61 7.20 14.60
C ASP A 131 5.85 6.70 13.84
N PHE A 132 6.00 7.03 12.56
CA PHE A 132 7.06 6.51 11.67
C PHE A 132 7.96 7.57 11.05
N GLY A 133 7.53 8.83 10.95
CA GLY A 133 8.25 9.87 10.21
C GLY A 133 8.72 11.07 11.04
N GLY A 134 8.64 11.00 12.36
CA GLY A 134 8.98 12.13 13.24
C GLY A 134 8.13 13.40 12.97
N GLY A 135 6.93 13.22 12.41
CA GLY A 135 6.03 14.29 11.99
C GLY A 135 6.20 14.80 10.55
N GLN A 136 7.12 14.22 9.77
CA GLN A 136 7.25 14.51 8.34
C GLN A 136 6.51 13.48 7.48
N PRO A 137 6.05 13.85 6.27
CA PRO A 137 5.61 12.88 5.28
C PRO A 137 6.71 11.87 4.99
N VAL A 138 6.31 10.61 4.94
CA VAL A 138 7.19 9.45 4.71
C VAL A 138 6.46 8.45 3.83
N ALA A 139 7.18 7.46 3.32
CA ALA A 139 6.64 6.39 2.49
C ALA A 139 5.38 5.77 3.11
N PRO A 140 4.35 5.47 2.29
CA PRO A 140 3.17 4.75 2.73
C PRO A 140 3.50 3.32 3.19
N PRO A 141 2.60 2.64 3.92
CA PRO A 141 2.78 1.22 4.21
C PRO A 141 2.87 0.42 2.90
N ALA A 142 3.83 -0.49 2.82
CA ALA A 142 4.04 -1.34 1.65
C ALA A 142 2.88 -2.31 1.40
N PHE A 143 2.22 -2.75 2.48
CA PHE A 143 0.92 -3.42 2.37
C PHE A 143 -0.01 -2.99 3.50
N VAL A 144 -1.32 -3.00 3.23
CA VAL A 144 -2.36 -2.93 4.25
C VAL A 144 -3.49 -3.90 3.91
N TRP A 145 -3.98 -4.65 4.90
CA TRP A 145 -5.19 -5.46 4.76
C TRP A 145 -5.91 -5.63 6.11
N PRO A 146 -7.25 -5.83 6.11
CA PRO A 146 -8.02 -6.14 7.30
C PRO A 146 -7.93 -7.64 7.64
N ALA A 147 -8.23 -8.03 8.88
CA ALA A 147 -8.20 -9.43 9.31
C ALA A 147 -9.11 -10.36 8.48
N ASP A 148 -10.24 -9.85 7.98
CA ASP A 148 -11.14 -10.57 7.08
C ASP A 148 -10.68 -10.61 5.61
N ARG A 149 -9.56 -9.95 5.26
CA ARG A 149 -8.89 -9.94 3.95
C ARG A 149 -9.81 -9.53 2.79
N ARG A 150 -10.82 -8.70 3.06
CA ARG A 150 -11.78 -8.23 2.05
C ARG A 150 -11.17 -7.34 0.97
N TRP A 151 -10.02 -6.74 1.27
CA TRP A 151 -9.24 -5.95 0.33
C TRP A 151 -7.76 -6.03 0.70
N CYS A 152 -6.90 -5.68 -0.26
CA CYS A 152 -5.46 -5.55 -0.10
C CYS A 152 -5.01 -4.26 -0.77
N PHE A 153 -4.27 -3.44 -0.04
CA PHE A 153 -3.51 -2.32 -0.56
C PHE A 153 -2.04 -2.75 -0.65
N ALA A 154 -1.37 -2.47 -1.77
CA ALA A 154 0.03 -2.81 -2.04
C ALA A 154 0.76 -1.58 -2.60
N GLY A 155 1.58 -0.92 -1.80
CA GLY A 155 2.39 0.24 -2.18
C GLY A 155 3.86 -0.15 -2.28
N ASP A 156 4.23 -0.88 -3.33
CA ASP A 156 5.64 -1.22 -3.56
C ASP A 156 6.48 0.04 -3.81
N VAL A 157 7.79 -0.05 -3.57
CA VAL A 157 8.71 1.09 -3.68
C VAL A 157 9.08 1.46 -5.12
N ASP A 158 8.95 0.53 -6.06
CA ASP A 158 9.38 0.73 -7.45
C ASP A 158 8.38 1.54 -8.31
N PRO A 159 7.05 1.32 -8.24
CA PRO A 159 6.09 2.09 -9.04
C PRO A 159 5.65 3.40 -8.38
N HIS A 160 5.30 4.39 -9.20
CA HIS A 160 4.70 5.68 -8.80
C HIS A 160 3.23 5.60 -8.34
N TRP A 161 2.75 4.39 -8.03
CA TRP A 161 1.36 4.09 -7.70
C TRP A 161 1.29 2.91 -6.73
N ALA A 162 0.19 2.84 -5.97
CA ALA A 162 -0.14 1.66 -5.17
C ALA A 162 -1.27 0.85 -5.82
N GLY A 163 -1.13 -0.47 -5.86
CA GLY A 163 -2.18 -1.38 -6.31
C GLY A 163 -3.19 -1.68 -5.20
N ILE A 164 -4.44 -1.87 -5.61
CA ILE A 164 -5.56 -2.18 -4.71
C ILE A 164 -6.33 -3.34 -5.30
N GLY A 165 -6.44 -4.45 -4.57
CA GLY A 165 -7.34 -5.56 -4.86
C GLY A 165 -8.52 -5.55 -3.88
N ALA A 166 -9.76 -5.56 -4.37
CA ALA A 166 -10.95 -5.55 -3.53
C ALA A 166 -12.19 -6.11 -4.26
N GLU A 167 -13.34 -6.12 -3.57
CA GLU A 167 -14.64 -6.30 -4.24
C GLU A 167 -14.93 -5.13 -5.21
N ARG A 168 -15.77 -5.36 -6.23
CA ARG A 168 -15.98 -4.35 -7.27
C ARG A 168 -16.53 -3.03 -6.74
N ALA A 169 -17.47 -3.10 -5.80
CA ALA A 169 -18.07 -1.90 -5.20
C ALA A 169 -17.04 -1.01 -4.47
N ALA A 170 -15.99 -1.61 -3.89
CA ALA A 170 -14.92 -0.86 -3.25
C ALA A 170 -14.04 -0.12 -4.28
N VAL A 171 -13.68 -0.81 -5.37
CA VAL A 171 -12.94 -0.19 -6.48
C VAL A 171 -13.74 0.93 -7.14
N ASP A 172 -15.04 0.71 -7.40
CA ASP A 172 -15.89 1.72 -8.03
C ASP A 172 -16.01 2.99 -7.16
N ILE A 173 -16.09 2.84 -5.83
CA ILE A 173 -16.07 3.99 -4.90
C ILE A 173 -14.74 4.74 -4.92
N LEU A 174 -13.61 4.02 -5.02
CA LEU A 174 -12.29 4.66 -5.11
C LEU A 174 -12.11 5.43 -6.41
N VAL A 175 -12.47 4.81 -7.55
CA VAL A 175 -12.41 5.43 -8.89
C VAL A 175 -13.35 6.64 -8.98
N GLY A 176 -14.49 6.60 -8.27
CA GLY A 176 -15.45 7.69 -8.24
C GLY A 176 -15.13 8.82 -7.26
N ASP A 177 -14.08 8.72 -6.43
CA ASP A 177 -13.72 9.76 -5.47
C ASP A 177 -12.93 10.89 -6.17
N PRO A 178 -13.48 12.12 -6.28
CA PRO A 178 -12.81 13.22 -6.97
C PRO A 178 -11.55 13.73 -6.27
N GLN A 179 -11.26 13.26 -5.05
CA GLN A 179 -10.06 13.62 -4.28
C GLN A 179 -8.97 12.54 -4.37
N LEU A 180 -9.17 11.50 -5.17
CA LEU A 180 -8.21 10.43 -5.44
C LEU A 180 -7.96 10.34 -6.95
N ASP A 181 -6.72 10.08 -7.35
CA ASP A 181 -6.43 9.63 -8.71
C ASP A 181 -6.35 8.10 -8.72
N VAL A 182 -7.50 7.45 -8.97
CA VAL A 182 -7.60 5.99 -9.02
C VAL A 182 -8.12 5.55 -10.38
N VAL A 183 -7.43 4.59 -10.99
CA VAL A 183 -7.82 3.99 -12.27
C VAL A 183 -8.00 2.48 -12.14
N PRO A 184 -9.01 1.87 -12.77
CA PRO A 184 -9.10 0.42 -12.88
C PRO A 184 -7.84 -0.16 -13.53
N ALA A 185 -7.42 -1.34 -13.09
CA ALA A 185 -6.25 -2.01 -13.62
C ALA A 185 -6.50 -3.51 -13.80
N ASP A 186 -5.80 -4.09 -14.77
CA ASP A 186 -5.61 -5.52 -14.89
C ASP A 186 -4.24 -5.86 -14.29
N PRO A 187 -4.17 -6.58 -13.17
CA PRO A 187 -2.89 -6.86 -12.49
C PRO A 187 -1.99 -7.82 -13.28
N GLU A 188 -2.52 -8.57 -14.24
CA GLU A 188 -1.74 -9.44 -15.13
C GLU A 188 -1.24 -8.68 -16.38
N GLY A 189 -1.74 -7.47 -16.62
CA GLY A 189 -1.37 -6.62 -17.74
C GLY A 189 -0.07 -5.85 -17.53
N SER A 190 0.48 -5.30 -18.61
CA SER A 190 1.58 -4.35 -18.54
C SER A 190 1.15 -3.05 -17.88
N GLN A 191 1.88 -2.60 -16.87
CA GLN A 191 1.60 -1.36 -16.15
C GLN A 191 2.44 -0.19 -16.70
N PRO A 192 1.92 1.04 -16.72
CA PRO A 192 2.71 2.24 -16.99
C PRO A 192 3.77 2.45 -15.90
N LEU A 193 5.01 2.71 -16.31
CA LEU A 193 6.15 3.00 -15.44
C LEU A 193 6.98 4.11 -16.06
N TYR A 194 7.50 5.00 -15.21
CA TYR A 194 8.55 5.94 -15.58
C TYR A 194 9.89 5.20 -15.77
N TYR A 195 10.87 5.84 -16.43
CA TYR A 195 12.19 5.29 -16.72
C TYR A 195 13.26 5.79 -15.74
#